data_AF-A0A660UL01-F1
#
_entry.id   AF-A0A660UL01-F1
#
_cell.length_a   1.000
_cell.length_b   1.000
_cell.length_c   1.000
_cell.angle_alpha   90.00
_cell.angle_beta   90.00
_cell.angle_gamma   90.00
#
_symmetry.space_group_name_H-M   'P 1'
#
loop_
_entity.id
_entity.type
_entity.pdbx_description
1 polymer ?
#
loop_
_entity_poly.entity_id
_entity_poly.type
_entity_poly.pdbx_seq_one_letter_code
_entity_poly.pdbx_strand_id
1 'polypeptide(L)'
;MTLDTKKTEYGICSFSGFEAIENLLMWGYYANGFKGVAIEIEVDEQNVEKVNYVEDLADISKERVGNTTNNIVKKILTTKLNCWKHEEEYRFLIKCLDNFNENESGIEKKIEKITAIYFGDPFGNTENAKKIVNGSKSLRKYKKYRERLETLADEKGIPCSTIKIKENIRKYYSVETITGNNRQRVK
;
A
#
# COMPACT_ATOMS: atom_id res chain seq x y z
N MET A 1 -14.46 24.31 16.48
CA MET A 1 -13.70 23.70 15.36
C MET A 1 -14.12 22.25 15.24
N THR A 2 -14.50 21.77 14.05
CA THR A 2 -15.00 20.39 13.86
C THR A 2 -13.84 19.41 13.62
N LEU A 3 -14.11 18.10 13.79
CA LEU A 3 -13.14 17.04 13.49
C LEU A 3 -12.69 17.06 12.02
N ASP A 4 -13.59 17.41 11.09
CA ASP A 4 -13.26 17.44 9.66
C ASP A 4 -12.28 18.57 9.33
N THR A 5 -12.45 19.76 9.91
CA THR A 5 -11.46 20.85 9.78
C THR A 5 -10.12 20.47 10.40
N LYS A 6 -10.12 19.69 11.48
CA LYS A 6 -8.88 19.23 12.13
C LYS A 6 -8.12 18.16 11.33
N LYS A 7 -8.82 17.28 10.59
CA LYS A 7 -8.17 16.30 9.71
C LYS A 7 -7.39 16.97 8.58
N THR A 8 -7.92 18.05 8.02
CA THR A 8 -7.26 18.80 6.94
C THR A 8 -6.00 19.53 7.40
N GLU A 9 -5.76 19.61 8.71
CA GLU A 9 -4.48 20.10 9.25
C GLU A 9 -3.35 19.07 9.10
N TYR A 10 -3.63 17.85 8.64
CA TYR A 10 -2.63 16.80 8.45
C TYR A 10 -2.45 16.40 6.98
N GLY A 11 -1.21 16.31 6.54
CA GLY A 11 -0.77 15.56 5.37
C GLY A 11 -0.47 14.12 5.74
N ILE A 12 -0.71 13.19 4.80
CA ILE A 12 -0.52 11.76 5.00
C ILE A 12 0.40 11.23 3.91
N CYS A 13 1.45 10.54 4.29
CA CYS A 13 2.24 9.69 3.40
C CYS A 13 2.11 8.24 3.88
N SER A 14 1.60 7.36 3.01
CA SER A 14 1.34 5.96 3.33
C SER A 14 2.44 5.07 2.79
N PHE A 15 2.90 4.13 3.62
CA PHE A 15 3.81 3.06 3.27
C PHE A 15 3.17 1.72 3.57
N SER A 16 3.68 0.68 2.94
CA SER A 16 3.32 -0.69 3.28
C SER A 16 4.48 -1.34 4.00
N GLY A 17 4.18 -2.17 4.99
CA GLY A 17 5.15 -3.02 5.65
C GLY A 17 5.80 -4.00 4.66
N PHE A 18 7.00 -4.45 4.99
CA PHE A 18 7.77 -5.34 4.12
C PHE A 18 7.00 -6.59 3.68
N GLU A 19 6.22 -7.20 4.58
CA GLU A 19 5.42 -8.40 4.30
C GLU A 19 4.39 -8.20 3.17
N ALA A 20 3.92 -6.97 2.96
CA ALA A 20 2.96 -6.64 1.91
C ALA A 20 3.53 -6.90 0.51
N ILE A 21 4.86 -6.99 0.36
CA ILE A 21 5.52 -7.27 -0.91
C ILE A 21 5.20 -8.65 -1.46
N GLU A 22 4.93 -9.62 -0.58
CA GLU A 22 4.54 -10.96 -0.97
C GLU A 22 3.05 -11.06 -1.32
N ASN A 23 2.26 -10.03 -1.00
CA ASN A 23 0.83 -10.03 -1.22
C ASN A 23 0.48 -9.64 -2.65
N LEU A 24 -0.16 -10.55 -3.39
CA LEU A 24 -0.51 -10.32 -4.79
C LEU A 24 -1.51 -9.16 -4.98
N LEU A 25 -2.36 -8.86 -3.99
CA LEU A 25 -3.30 -7.73 -4.06
C LEU A 25 -2.56 -6.40 -4.18
N MET A 26 -1.44 -6.24 -3.47
CA MET A 26 -0.65 -5.02 -3.52
C MET A 26 -0.15 -4.74 -4.92
N TRP A 27 0.38 -5.77 -5.58
CA TRP A 27 0.83 -5.67 -6.96
C TRP A 27 -0.35 -5.49 -7.95
N GLY A 28 -1.52 -6.01 -7.62
CA GLY A 28 -2.76 -5.80 -8.36
C GLY A 28 -3.19 -4.33 -8.34
N TYR A 29 -3.30 -3.76 -7.14
CA TYR A 29 -3.82 -2.42 -6.88
C TYR A 29 -2.83 -1.31 -7.24
N TYR A 30 -1.58 -1.44 -6.79
CA TYR A 30 -0.62 -0.34 -6.81
C TYR A 30 0.46 -0.52 -7.89
N ALA A 31 0.63 -1.73 -8.44
CA ALA A 31 1.69 -2.02 -9.40
C ALA A 31 1.17 -2.37 -10.80
N ASN A 32 0.08 -1.71 -11.25
CA ASN A 32 -0.47 -1.87 -12.61
C ASN A 32 -0.71 -3.34 -13.00
N GLY A 33 -1.34 -4.11 -12.10
CA GLY A 33 -1.54 -5.55 -12.30
C GLY A 33 -0.22 -6.29 -12.50
N PHE A 34 0.68 -6.20 -11.51
CA PHE A 34 2.00 -6.84 -11.49
C PHE A 34 3.06 -6.28 -12.46
N LYS A 35 2.79 -5.23 -13.24
CA LYS A 35 3.76 -4.59 -14.16
C LYS A 35 4.30 -3.28 -13.60
N GLY A 36 4.54 -3.24 -12.30
CA GLY A 36 4.98 -2.05 -11.59
C GLY A 36 6.27 -2.30 -10.81
N VAL A 37 6.48 -1.44 -9.82
CA VAL A 37 7.67 -1.40 -8.97
C VAL A 37 7.23 -1.15 -7.53
N ALA A 38 7.91 -1.77 -6.57
CA ALA A 38 7.88 -1.38 -5.18
C ALA A 38 9.26 -0.84 -4.80
N ILE A 39 9.29 0.27 -4.08
CA ILE A 39 10.51 0.94 -3.63
C ILE A 39 10.57 0.77 -2.13
N GLU A 40 11.61 0.14 -1.64
CA GLU A 40 11.86 0.00 -0.21
C GLU A 40 12.68 1.17 0.28
N ILE A 41 12.25 1.69 1.41
CA ILE A 41 12.88 2.80 2.09
C ILE A 41 13.09 2.40 3.55
N GLU A 42 14.18 2.84 4.13
CA GLU A 42 14.35 2.83 5.58
C GLU A 42 13.46 3.92 6.16
N VAL A 43 12.77 3.69 7.27
CA VAL A 43 12.00 4.72 7.97
C VAL A 43 12.19 4.51 9.45
N ASP A 44 12.39 5.59 10.19
CA ASP A 44 12.36 5.55 11.65
C ASP A 44 10.93 5.25 12.11
N GLU A 45 10.72 4.12 12.79
CA GLU A 45 9.41 3.69 13.29
C GLU A 45 8.78 4.74 14.24
N GLN A 46 9.57 5.60 14.88
CA GLN A 46 9.07 6.67 15.73
C GLN A 46 8.35 7.78 14.94
N ASN A 47 8.63 7.87 13.63
CA ASN A 47 8.07 8.87 12.75
C ASN A 47 6.78 8.42 12.06
N VAL A 48 6.47 7.12 12.09
CA VAL A 48 5.29 6.55 11.43
C VAL A 48 4.33 5.92 12.42
N GLU A 49 3.05 6.01 12.11
CA GLU A 49 1.99 5.40 12.89
C GLU A 49 1.49 4.14 12.15
N LYS A 50 1.56 2.97 12.79
CA LYS A 50 0.98 1.75 12.21
C LYS A 50 -0.54 1.88 12.13
N VAL A 51 -1.12 1.53 10.98
CA VAL A 51 -2.58 1.54 10.81
C VAL A 51 -3.22 0.45 11.67
N ASN A 52 -4.21 0.85 12.46
CA ASN A 52 -5.05 -0.03 13.24
C ASN A 52 -6.22 -0.55 12.37
N TYR A 53 -6.28 -1.86 12.19
CA TYR A 53 -7.32 -2.49 11.40
C TYR A 53 -8.48 -3.00 12.27
N VAL A 54 -9.70 -2.68 11.86
CA VAL A 54 -10.93 -2.99 12.60
C VAL A 54 -11.98 -3.64 11.70
N GLU A 55 -12.84 -4.49 12.27
CA GLU A 55 -13.97 -5.09 11.51
C GLU A 55 -15.01 -4.04 11.13
N ASP A 56 -15.33 -3.14 12.08
CA ASP A 56 -16.30 -2.07 11.91
C ASP A 56 -15.71 -0.73 12.38
N LEU A 57 -16.07 0.35 11.70
CA LEU A 57 -15.65 1.69 12.10
C LEU A 57 -16.37 2.09 13.40
N ALA A 58 -15.57 2.47 14.40
CA ALA A 58 -16.11 2.92 15.68
C ALA A 58 -16.96 4.19 15.52
N ASP A 59 -18.06 4.25 16.26
CA ASP A 59 -18.88 5.45 16.39
C ASP A 59 -18.17 6.45 17.32
N ILE A 60 -17.50 7.42 16.70
CA ILE A 60 -16.66 8.43 17.37
C ILE A 60 -17.51 9.35 18.27
N SER A 61 -18.83 9.41 18.07
CA SER A 61 -19.73 10.18 18.95
C SER A 61 -19.76 9.66 20.39
N LYS A 62 -19.29 8.43 20.61
CA LYS A 62 -19.21 7.76 21.92
C LYS A 62 -17.83 7.86 22.59
N GLU A 63 -16.85 8.50 21.95
CA GLU A 63 -15.54 8.72 22.59
C GLU A 63 -15.70 9.70 23.77
N ARG A 64 -15.19 9.27 24.95
CA ARG A 64 -15.39 9.99 26.21
C ARG A 64 -14.63 11.33 26.27
N VAL A 65 -15.22 12.26 27.03
CA VAL A 65 -14.61 13.50 27.53
C VAL A 65 -13.30 13.15 28.25
N GLY A 66 -12.16 13.40 27.61
CA GLY A 66 -10.83 13.06 28.11
C GLY A 66 -9.77 12.89 27.01
N ASN A 67 -10.17 12.46 25.82
CA ASN A 67 -9.28 12.47 24.65
C ASN A 67 -9.14 13.90 24.09
N THR A 68 -7.91 14.32 23.81
CA THR A 68 -7.69 15.57 23.07
C THR A 68 -8.22 15.40 21.64
N THR A 69 -8.73 16.48 21.04
CA THR A 69 -9.22 16.46 19.64
C THR A 69 -8.16 15.92 18.68
N ASN A 70 -6.87 16.18 18.93
CA ASN A 70 -5.76 15.69 18.10
C ASN A 70 -5.59 14.17 18.19
N ASN A 71 -5.77 13.57 19.38
CA ASN A 71 -5.69 12.12 19.53
C ASN A 71 -6.81 11.41 18.77
N ILE A 72 -8.02 11.97 18.80
CA ILE A 72 -9.17 11.45 18.04
C ILE A 72 -8.90 11.55 16.54
N VAL A 73 -8.37 12.69 16.07
CA VAL A 73 -8.02 12.89 14.65
C VAL A 73 -6.97 11.88 14.21
N LYS A 74 -5.86 11.74 14.96
CA LYS A 74 -4.82 10.74 14.66
C LYS A 74 -5.43 9.34 14.58
N LYS A 75 -6.25 8.95 15.56
CA LYS A 75 -6.93 7.64 15.57
C LYS A 75 -7.77 7.42 14.31
N ILE A 76 -8.53 8.43 13.87
CA ILE A 76 -9.30 8.34 12.63
C ILE A 76 -8.36 8.18 11.43
N LEU A 77 -7.30 8.99 11.36
CA LEU A 77 -6.32 8.97 10.29
C LEU A 77 -5.42 7.72 10.31
N THR A 78 -5.46 6.90 11.35
CA THR A 78 -4.71 5.64 11.45
C THR A 78 -5.63 4.43 11.60
N THR A 79 -6.93 4.55 11.30
CA THR A 79 -7.86 3.40 11.33
C THR A 79 -8.29 3.02 9.91
N LYS A 80 -8.33 1.71 9.62
CA LYS A 80 -8.83 1.16 8.35
C LYS A 80 -9.61 -0.12 8.59
N LEU A 81 -10.46 -0.51 7.64
CA LEU A 81 -11.22 -1.76 7.73
C LEU A 81 -10.32 -2.98 7.50
N ASN A 82 -10.62 -4.09 8.16
CA ASN A 82 -9.84 -5.35 8.11
C ASN A 82 -9.71 -5.93 6.70
N CYS A 83 -10.64 -5.65 5.78
CA CYS A 83 -10.50 -6.07 4.39
C CYS A 83 -9.25 -5.49 3.69
N TRP A 84 -8.66 -4.41 4.22
CA TRP A 84 -7.43 -3.79 3.74
C TRP A 84 -6.19 -4.15 4.58
N LYS A 85 -6.31 -5.08 5.53
CA LYS A 85 -5.20 -5.47 6.43
C LYS A 85 -3.97 -5.95 5.68
N HIS A 86 -4.18 -6.56 4.52
CA HIS A 86 -3.11 -7.06 3.64
C HIS A 86 -2.12 -5.99 3.15
N GLU A 87 -2.43 -4.70 3.29
CA GLU A 87 -1.51 -3.61 2.97
C GLU A 87 -0.41 -3.42 4.03
N GLU A 88 -0.60 -3.92 5.25
CA GLU A 88 0.28 -3.69 6.41
C GLU A 88 0.72 -2.22 6.50
N GLU A 89 -0.23 -1.29 6.44
CA GLU A 89 -0.01 0.12 6.18
C GLU A 89 0.59 0.85 7.40
N TYR A 90 1.57 1.72 7.14
CA TYR A 90 2.15 2.68 8.07
C TYR A 90 1.94 4.09 7.50
N ARG A 91 1.62 5.07 8.34
CA ARG A 91 1.36 6.45 7.92
C ARG A 91 2.29 7.43 8.61
N PHE A 92 3.01 8.20 7.80
CA PHE A 92 3.69 9.41 8.26
C PHE A 92 2.68 10.55 8.27
N LEU A 93 2.39 11.09 9.46
CA LEU A 93 1.42 12.16 9.66
C LEU A 93 2.13 13.50 9.86
N ILE A 94 1.96 14.43 8.93
CA ILE A 94 2.58 15.75 8.97
C ILE A 94 1.52 16.77 9.33
N LYS A 95 1.70 17.51 10.42
CA LYS A 95 0.82 18.64 10.71
C LYS A 95 1.19 19.83 9.84
N CYS A 96 0.33 20.15 8.87
CA CYS A 96 0.59 21.13 7.80
C CYS A 96 0.75 22.55 8.32
N LEU A 97 0.07 22.90 9.42
CA LEU A 97 0.08 24.24 9.98
C LEU A 97 1.40 24.64 10.66
N ASP A 98 2.31 23.69 10.90
CA ASP A 98 3.54 23.97 11.63
C ASP A 98 4.71 24.36 10.69
N ASN A 99 4.57 24.23 9.36
CA ASN A 99 5.64 24.51 8.37
C ASN A 99 5.15 25.06 7.01
N PHE A 100 3.97 25.66 6.93
CA PHE A 100 3.50 26.25 5.67
C PHE A 100 4.12 27.64 5.49
N ASN A 101 5.19 27.74 4.70
CA ASN A 101 5.55 29.00 4.06
C ASN A 101 4.58 29.20 2.89
N GLU A 102 3.84 30.31 2.87
CA GLU A 102 2.86 30.64 1.81
C GLU A 102 3.47 30.69 0.40
N ASN A 103 4.81 30.72 0.32
CA ASN A 103 5.60 30.75 -0.91
C ASN A 103 6.12 29.37 -1.36
N GLU A 104 5.87 28.28 -0.61
CA GLU A 104 6.32 26.93 -0.94
C GLU A 104 5.14 26.03 -1.35
N SER A 105 5.29 25.29 -2.45
CA SER A 105 4.23 24.47 -3.05
C SER A 105 3.97 23.12 -2.33
N GLY A 106 4.43 22.97 -1.08
CA GLY A 106 4.30 21.75 -0.30
C GLY A 106 5.31 21.68 0.84
N ILE A 107 5.18 20.66 1.68
CA ILE A 107 6.11 20.40 2.78
C ILE A 107 7.11 19.37 2.31
N GLU A 108 8.36 19.78 2.09
CA GLU A 108 9.45 18.84 1.81
C GLU A 108 9.88 18.17 3.13
N LYS A 109 9.64 16.86 3.23
CA LYS A 109 10.15 16.03 4.32
C LYS A 109 10.99 14.91 3.73
N LYS A 110 12.24 14.82 4.16
CA LYS A 110 13.10 13.67 3.88
C LYS A 110 12.53 12.47 4.63
N ILE A 111 12.08 11.46 3.89
CA ILE A 111 11.53 10.20 4.42
C ILE A 111 12.63 9.15 4.65
N GLU A 112 13.88 9.48 4.30
CA GLU A 112 15.11 8.67 4.36
C GLU A 112 15.52 8.02 3.02
N LYS A 113 16.34 6.96 3.09
CA LYS A 113 17.11 6.42 1.96
C LYS A 113 16.38 5.24 1.34
N ILE A 114 16.39 5.18 0.00
CA ILE A 114 15.99 3.99 -0.75
C ILE A 114 17.00 2.87 -0.51
N THR A 115 16.54 1.73 -0.02
CA THR A 115 17.36 0.57 0.32
C THR A 115 17.28 -0.54 -0.71
N ALA A 116 16.14 -0.68 -1.41
CA ALA A 116 15.97 -1.69 -2.46
C ALA A 116 14.86 -1.32 -3.44
N ILE A 117 14.87 -1.96 -4.61
CA ILE A 117 13.81 -1.87 -5.62
C ILE A 117 13.34 -3.26 -6.01
N TYR A 118 12.02 -3.45 -6.07
CA TYR A 118 11.41 -4.71 -6.45
C TYR A 118 10.56 -4.53 -7.69
N PHE A 119 10.70 -5.46 -8.64
CA PHE A 119 9.97 -5.45 -9.89
C PHE A 119 8.99 -6.63 -9.96
N GLY A 120 7.76 -6.36 -10.39
CA GLY A 120 6.80 -7.42 -10.65
C GLY A 120 7.14 -8.20 -11.93
N ASP A 121 6.99 -9.51 -11.89
CA ASP A 121 7.17 -10.37 -13.06
C ASP A 121 5.92 -11.25 -13.24
N PRO A 122 4.90 -10.72 -13.94
CA PRO A 122 3.60 -11.39 -14.06
C PRO A 122 3.67 -12.74 -14.78
N PHE A 123 4.70 -12.96 -15.59
CA PHE A 123 4.82 -14.15 -16.44
C PHE A 123 6.13 -14.92 -16.22
N GLY A 124 6.94 -14.55 -15.23
CA GLY A 124 8.26 -15.13 -14.96
C GLY A 124 8.28 -16.62 -14.63
N ASN A 125 7.11 -17.19 -14.32
CA ASN A 125 6.92 -18.62 -14.03
C ASN A 125 6.27 -19.37 -15.21
N THR A 126 6.07 -18.73 -16.36
CA THR A 126 5.44 -19.36 -17.53
C THR A 126 6.48 -19.77 -18.57
N GLU A 127 6.35 -20.98 -19.12
CA GLU A 127 7.28 -21.47 -20.17
C GLU A 127 7.26 -20.58 -21.43
N ASN A 128 6.09 -20.01 -21.75
CA ASN A 128 5.89 -19.15 -22.90
C ASN A 128 6.11 -17.65 -22.61
N ALA A 129 6.74 -17.28 -21.49
CA ALA A 129 6.95 -15.89 -21.07
C ALA A 129 7.52 -15.01 -22.19
N LYS A 130 8.55 -15.49 -22.90
CA LYS A 130 9.17 -14.75 -24.02
C LYS A 130 8.16 -14.44 -25.13
N LYS A 131 7.31 -15.41 -25.48
CA LYS A 131 6.26 -15.24 -26.50
C LYS A 131 5.20 -14.24 -26.03
N ILE A 132 4.79 -14.32 -24.77
CA ILE A 132 3.81 -13.38 -24.16
C ILE A 132 4.35 -11.95 -24.19
N VAL A 133 5.57 -11.75 -23.70
CA VAL A 133 6.22 -10.43 -23.66
C VAL A 133 6.37 -9.88 -25.07
N ASN A 134 6.87 -10.68 -26.01
CA ASN A 134 7.04 -10.24 -27.40
C ASN A 134 5.71 -9.95 -28.10
N GLY A 135 4.63 -10.64 -27.75
CA GLY A 135 3.28 -10.39 -28.27
C GLY A 135 2.62 -9.12 -27.71
N SER A 136 3.09 -8.58 -26.58
CA SER A 136 2.43 -7.48 -25.88
C SER A 136 3.26 -6.19 -25.86
N LYS A 137 2.75 -5.14 -26.51
CA LYS A 137 3.39 -3.81 -26.51
C LYS A 137 3.60 -3.25 -25.11
N SER A 138 2.63 -3.46 -24.19
CA SER A 138 2.71 -2.97 -22.82
C SER A 138 3.80 -3.68 -22.02
N LEU A 139 3.96 -5.00 -22.19
CA LEU A 139 5.01 -5.77 -21.51
C LEU A 139 6.40 -5.46 -22.04
N ARG A 140 6.55 -5.27 -23.35
CA ARG A 140 7.84 -4.79 -23.91
C ARG A 140 8.22 -3.42 -23.35
N LYS A 141 7.23 -2.52 -23.23
CA LYS A 141 7.44 -1.18 -22.64
C LYS A 141 7.85 -1.28 -21.17
N TYR A 142 7.15 -2.11 -20.39
CA TYR A 142 7.49 -2.39 -19.00
C TYR A 142 8.93 -2.93 -18.86
N LYS A 143 9.30 -3.95 -19.65
CA LYS A 143 10.66 -4.52 -19.65
C LYS A 143 11.73 -3.46 -19.90
N LYS A 144 11.52 -2.58 -20.90
CA LYS A 144 12.44 -1.48 -21.20
C LYS A 144 12.60 -0.49 -20.03
N TYR A 145 11.51 -0.15 -19.34
CA TYR A 145 11.58 0.74 -18.19
C TYR A 145 12.24 0.09 -16.98
N ARG A 146 11.95 -1.19 -16.75
CA ARG A 146 12.60 -2.00 -15.73
C ARG A 146 14.13 -2.05 -15.96
N GLU A 147 14.59 -2.40 -17.15
CA GLU A 147 16.03 -2.47 -17.48
C GLU A 147 16.73 -1.12 -17.22
N ARG A 148 16.06 0.00 -17.55
CA ARG A 148 16.58 1.35 -17.27
C ARG A 148 16.66 1.65 -15.77
N LEU A 149 15.67 1.22 -14.99
CA LEU A 149 15.67 1.40 -13.54
C LEU A 149 16.69 0.51 -12.85
N GLU A 150 16.85 -0.74 -13.30
CA GLU A 150 17.90 -1.66 -12.83
C GLU A 150 19.29 -1.04 -13.04
N THR A 151 19.55 -0.52 -14.25
CA THR A 151 20.83 0.17 -14.55
C THR A 151 21.08 1.35 -13.61
N LEU A 152 20.06 2.19 -13.38
CA LEU A 152 20.17 3.34 -12.49
C LEU A 152 20.38 2.92 -11.02
N ALA A 153 19.73 1.85 -10.60
CA ALA A 153 19.86 1.32 -9.25
C ALA A 153 21.27 0.75 -9.02
N ASP A 154 21.80 0.01 -9.99
CA ASP A 154 23.16 -0.52 -9.97
C ASP A 154 24.20 0.61 -9.88
N GLU A 155 24.05 1.67 -10.67
CA GLU A 155 24.89 2.88 -10.60
C GLU A 155 24.87 3.55 -9.21
N LYS A 156 23.78 3.37 -8.45
CA LYS A 156 23.60 3.91 -7.09
C LYS A 156 23.89 2.89 -5.99
N GLY A 157 24.27 1.66 -6.34
CA GLY A 157 24.47 0.57 -5.38
C GLY A 157 23.20 0.16 -4.64
N ILE A 158 22.03 0.32 -5.28
CA ILE A 158 20.73 -0.05 -4.72
C ILE A 158 20.36 -1.44 -5.27
N PRO A 159 20.22 -2.46 -4.41
CA PRO A 159 19.86 -3.80 -4.84
C PRO A 159 18.47 -3.84 -5.51
N CYS A 160 18.38 -4.65 -6.57
CA CYS A 160 17.13 -4.92 -7.28
C CYS A 160 16.73 -6.39 -7.13
N SER A 161 15.42 -6.64 -7.01
CA SER A 161 14.85 -7.99 -6.92
C SER A 161 13.58 -8.12 -7.75
N THR A 162 13.20 -9.36 -8.07
CA THR A 162 12.01 -9.65 -8.88
C THR A 162 11.00 -10.47 -8.09
N ILE A 163 9.76 -9.99 -8.03
CA ILE A 163 8.64 -10.68 -7.40
C ILE A 163 7.83 -11.41 -8.47
N LYS A 164 7.70 -12.73 -8.31
CA LYS A 164 6.94 -13.59 -9.22
C LYS A 164 5.63 -14.03 -8.58
N ILE A 165 4.63 -14.30 -9.41
CA ILE A 165 3.37 -14.84 -8.94
C ILE A 165 3.58 -16.29 -8.46
N LYS A 166 3.42 -16.55 -7.15
CA LYS A 166 3.49 -17.91 -6.57
C LYS A 166 2.34 -18.77 -7.14
N GLU A 167 2.62 -20.03 -7.52
CA GLU A 167 1.67 -20.92 -8.24
C GLU A 167 0.39 -21.28 -7.42
N ASN A 168 0.41 -21.13 -6.10
CA ASN A 168 -0.68 -21.53 -5.20
C ASN A 168 -1.70 -20.40 -4.89
N ILE A 169 -2.16 -19.69 -5.92
CA ILE A 169 -3.13 -18.58 -5.77
C ILE A 169 -4.49 -19.07 -5.22
N ARG A 170 -4.85 -20.34 -5.44
CA ARG A 170 -6.15 -20.91 -5.06
C ARG A 170 -6.43 -20.99 -3.56
N LYS A 171 -5.40 -20.97 -2.69
CA LYS A 171 -5.61 -21.04 -1.24
C LYS A 171 -5.97 -19.70 -0.58
N TYR A 172 -5.64 -18.58 -1.22
CA TYR A 172 -5.83 -17.25 -0.63
C TYR A 172 -7.14 -16.57 -1.03
N TYR A 173 -7.87 -17.14 -2.00
CA TYR A 173 -9.16 -16.61 -2.49
C TYR A 173 -10.19 -17.72 -2.65
N SER A 174 -10.47 -18.49 -1.60
CA SER A 174 -11.75 -19.17 -1.50
C SER A 174 -12.80 -18.14 -1.13
N VAL A 175 -13.40 -17.50 -2.14
CA VAL A 175 -14.66 -16.79 -1.97
C VAL A 175 -15.70 -17.87 -1.68
N GLU A 176 -16.16 -17.98 -0.44
CA GLU A 176 -17.41 -18.67 -0.15
C GLU A 176 -18.53 -17.89 -0.84
N THR A 177 -18.88 -18.29 -2.05
CA THR A 177 -20.15 -17.91 -2.65
C THR A 177 -21.25 -18.45 -1.76
N ILE A 178 -21.81 -17.61 -0.89
CA ILE A 178 -23.11 -17.84 -0.27
C ILE A 178 -24.14 -17.69 -1.39
N THR A 179 -24.33 -18.75 -2.18
CA THR A 179 -25.52 -18.88 -3.01
C THR A 179 -26.67 -19.22 -2.09
N GLY A 180 -27.44 -18.19 -1.72
CA GLY A 180 -28.74 -18.37 -1.08
C GLY A 180 -29.65 -19.21 -1.97
N ASN A 181 -29.97 -20.42 -1.52
CA ASN A 181 -31.23 -21.07 -1.78
C ASN A 181 -31.36 -22.31 -0.88
N ASN A 182 -32.05 -22.15 0.25
CA ASN A 182 -32.69 -23.29 0.91
C ASN A 182 -34.06 -22.87 1.41
N ARG A 183 -35.01 -22.82 0.48
CA ARG A 183 -36.39 -23.21 0.78
C ARG A 183 -36.40 -24.73 0.86
N GLN A 184 -36.53 -25.27 2.07
CA GLN A 184 -37.33 -26.47 2.30
C GLN A 184 -37.83 -26.49 3.74
N ARG A 185 -39.16 -26.37 3.87
CA ARG A 185 -39.93 -26.76 5.05
C ARG A 185 -39.82 -28.27 5.22
N VAL A 186 -39.58 -28.76 6.45
CA VAL A 186 -40.24 -29.98 6.95
C VAL A 186 -40.50 -29.78 8.45
N LYS A 187 -41.80 -29.85 8.77
CA LYS A 187 -42.52 -29.93 10.06
C LYS A 187 -41.85 -29.43 11.34
#